data_AF-A0A3D8SLE6-F1
#
_entry.id   AF-A0A3D8SLE6-F1
#
_cell.length_a   1.000
_cell.length_b   1.000
_cell.length_c   1.000
_cell.angle_alpha   90.00
_cell.angle_beta   90.00
_cell.angle_gamma   90.00
#
_symmetry.space_group_name_H-M   'P 1'
#
loop_
_entity.id
_entity.type
_entity.pdbx_description
1 polymer ?
#
loop_
_entity_poly.entity_id
_entity_poly.type
_entity_poly.pdbx_seq_one_letter_code
_entity_poly.pdbx_strand_id
1 'polypeptide(L)'
;MGHRHSRQRPGPGVNSTDTSCNAQYACVICGAVIHHCSTEQQHEMLASRDHWRKEKLGIFRRSISVPASEVEGTYLASPLAWSYLFRVLLQNPETEEFTISGIATIRDELIVPKDPATARIASTGVKPGQGATLFRPVDVTGGAGGHPAPESVLVAPSSSQSSSGSTRQILREKVCSDKRARAARRRSCPRGHLVHADCWLLVDRVIGHDLVTANVRLFVETVRDYWRSHGGPGETWAYEPAHHRKDVRDWGKRHKCDGWRTPKFGPDAEFTPRPGRERCMDNRYHQPRSPVRIPEIQALVDSVVKENEDTKRRSIHRSRDVRVSDSAAKIDIPVDIAMMILDYMYHTYDSVVDMIRDTRNLLEAFSWTLPDAYWISRCAPWPLFEIVDIPPGGEIDWVALCLGLEELLVEETWYCRSGLKLRATVLRSLEAIRVDFVRRLEGKARAAVVNS
;
A
#
# COMPACT_ATOMS: atom_id res chain seq x y z
N MET A 1 -22.51 52.81 -34.55
CA MET A 1 -21.29 51.97 -34.46
C MET A 1 -21.70 50.58 -34.03
N GLY A 2 -21.67 49.61 -34.94
CA GLY A 2 -22.29 48.30 -34.76
C GLY A 2 -21.37 47.28 -34.10
N HIS A 3 -21.81 46.70 -32.98
CA HIS A 3 -21.17 45.55 -32.36
C HIS A 3 -21.51 44.26 -33.12
N ARG A 4 -20.49 43.67 -33.75
CA ARG A 4 -20.57 42.31 -34.32
C ARG A 4 -20.39 41.28 -33.20
N HIS A 5 -21.45 40.55 -32.88
CA HIS A 5 -21.37 39.33 -32.08
C HIS A 5 -20.72 38.22 -32.92
N SER A 6 -19.53 37.76 -32.51
CA SER A 6 -18.91 36.57 -33.09
C SER A 6 -19.66 35.32 -32.61
N ARG A 7 -20.36 34.64 -33.52
CA ARG A 7 -20.91 33.30 -33.28
C ARG A 7 -19.76 32.31 -33.08
N GLN A 8 -19.58 31.84 -31.84
CA GLN A 8 -18.75 30.67 -31.56
C GLN A 8 -19.41 29.43 -32.19
N ARG A 9 -18.63 28.66 -32.96
CA ARG A 9 -19.06 27.37 -33.49
C ARG A 9 -19.08 26.34 -32.35
N PRO A 10 -20.13 25.51 -32.21
CA PRO A 10 -20.09 24.38 -31.30
C PRO A 10 -18.99 23.42 -31.75
N GLY A 11 -18.07 23.10 -30.85
CA GLY A 11 -17.02 22.11 -31.08
C GLY A 11 -17.61 20.72 -31.29
N PRO A 12 -16.88 19.81 -31.96
CA PRO A 12 -17.34 18.45 -32.20
C PRO A 12 -17.64 17.76 -30.87
N GLY A 13 -18.89 17.35 -30.70
CA GLY A 13 -19.35 16.59 -29.53
C GLY A 13 -18.53 15.32 -29.39
N VAL A 14 -17.78 15.23 -28.30
CA VAL A 14 -17.12 14.01 -27.87
C VAL A 14 -18.24 13.06 -27.41
N ASN A 15 -18.53 12.03 -28.21
CA ASN A 15 -19.48 10.99 -27.86
C ASN A 15 -18.94 10.18 -26.67
N SER A 16 -19.35 10.56 -25.46
CA SER A 16 -19.02 9.96 -24.16
C SER A 16 -19.82 8.67 -23.89
N THR A 17 -19.94 7.76 -24.88
CA THR A 17 -20.76 6.53 -24.73
C THR A 17 -19.97 5.29 -24.36
N ASP A 18 -18.66 5.40 -24.07
CA ASP A 18 -17.84 4.26 -23.66
C ASP A 18 -17.38 4.38 -22.19
N THR A 19 -18.32 4.68 -21.30
CA THR A 19 -18.17 4.38 -19.87
C THR A 19 -18.38 2.89 -19.67
N SER A 20 -17.51 2.06 -20.26
CA SER A 20 -17.33 0.69 -19.79
C SER A 20 -17.04 0.81 -18.30
N CYS A 21 -17.90 0.26 -17.46
CA CYS A 21 -17.75 0.27 -16.02
C CYS A 21 -16.42 -0.42 -15.70
N ASN A 22 -15.34 0.36 -15.55
CA ASN A 22 -14.03 -0.16 -15.18
C ASN A 22 -14.21 -0.86 -13.84
N ALA A 23 -14.30 -2.19 -13.87
CA ALA A 23 -14.36 -2.99 -12.66
C ALA A 23 -13.13 -2.64 -11.83
N GLN A 24 -13.35 -1.99 -10.69
CA GLN A 24 -12.28 -1.64 -9.78
C GLN A 24 -11.97 -2.88 -8.95
N TYR A 25 -10.74 -3.35 -9.05
CA TYR A 25 -10.24 -4.41 -8.18
C TYR A 25 -9.65 -3.75 -6.94
N ALA A 26 -9.87 -4.35 -5.77
CA ALA A 26 -9.30 -3.88 -4.52
C ALA A 26 -8.40 -4.95 -3.93
N CYS A 27 -7.34 -4.51 -3.26
CA CYS A 27 -6.51 -5.36 -2.43
C CYS A 27 -7.31 -5.79 -1.20
N VAL A 28 -7.40 -7.10 -0.97
CA VAL A 28 -8.17 -7.63 0.16
C VAL A 28 -7.54 -7.31 1.52
N ILE A 29 -6.27 -6.89 1.56
CA ILE A 29 -5.58 -6.58 2.82
C ILE A 29 -5.78 -5.12 3.22
N CYS A 30 -5.48 -4.19 2.31
CA CYS A 30 -5.51 -2.77 2.63
C CYS A 30 -6.79 -2.08 2.16
N GLY A 31 -7.63 -2.74 1.36
CA GLY A 31 -8.84 -2.14 0.78
C GLY A 31 -8.56 -1.19 -0.39
N ALA A 32 -7.32 -0.78 -0.62
CA ALA A 32 -6.99 0.15 -1.71
C ALA A 32 -7.20 -0.46 -3.10
N VAL A 33 -7.57 0.40 -4.06
CA VAL A 33 -7.72 0.02 -5.47
C VAL A 33 -6.40 -0.48 -6.05
N ILE A 34 -6.46 -1.57 -6.81
CA ILE A 34 -5.37 -2.04 -7.67
C ILE A 34 -5.61 -1.44 -9.05
N HIS A 35 -4.74 -0.51 -9.42
CA HIS A 35 -4.91 0.25 -10.65
C HIS A 35 -4.48 -0.58 -11.88
N HIS A 36 -5.12 -0.31 -13.00
CA HIS A 36 -4.66 -0.81 -14.29
C HIS A 36 -3.34 -0.13 -14.67
N CYS A 37 -2.33 -0.93 -15.04
CA CYS A 37 -1.01 -0.44 -15.42
C CYS A 37 -1.00 -0.07 -16.92
N SER A 38 -1.00 1.23 -17.22
CA SER A 38 -0.88 1.70 -18.60
C SER A 38 0.46 1.31 -19.22
N THR A 39 0.58 1.39 -20.54
CA THR A 39 1.86 1.17 -21.23
C THR A 39 2.93 2.13 -20.72
N GLU A 40 2.58 3.41 -20.56
CA GLU A 40 3.47 4.45 -20.05
C GLU A 40 3.94 4.18 -18.61
N GLN A 41 3.01 3.85 -17.70
CA GLN A 41 3.33 3.53 -16.29
C GLN A 41 4.25 2.30 -16.20
N GLN A 42 4.02 1.30 -17.06
CA GLN A 42 4.92 0.16 -17.15
C GLN A 42 6.30 0.58 -17.68
N HIS A 43 6.38 1.48 -18.66
CA HIS A 43 7.67 1.98 -19.13
C HIS A 43 8.42 2.73 -18.03
N GLU A 44 7.73 3.55 -17.24
CA GLU A 44 8.28 4.25 -16.09
C GLU A 44 8.79 3.25 -15.02
N MET A 45 7.97 2.26 -14.68
CA MET A 45 8.35 1.19 -13.75
C MET A 45 9.59 0.44 -14.23
N LEU A 46 9.65 0.06 -15.52
CA LEU A 46 10.80 -0.65 -16.10
C LEU A 46 12.04 0.24 -16.24
N ALA A 47 11.86 1.56 -16.38
CA ALA A 47 12.97 2.52 -16.45
C ALA A 47 13.69 2.69 -15.11
N SER A 48 13.07 2.28 -13.99
CA SER A 48 13.71 2.30 -12.67
C SER A 48 14.92 1.37 -12.54
N ARG A 49 15.09 0.38 -13.44
CA ARG A 49 16.24 -0.53 -13.46
C ARG A 49 16.78 -0.75 -14.86
N ASP A 50 18.09 -0.54 -15.03
CA ASP A 50 18.74 -0.65 -16.33
C ASP A 50 18.61 -2.03 -16.97
N HIS A 51 18.67 -3.12 -16.20
CA HIS A 51 18.56 -4.46 -16.77
C HIS A 51 17.14 -4.80 -17.20
N TRP A 52 16.11 -4.38 -16.45
CA TRP A 52 14.70 -4.49 -16.87
C TRP A 52 14.45 -3.71 -18.17
N ARG A 53 15.02 -2.51 -18.27
CA ARG A 53 14.94 -1.67 -19.47
C ARG A 53 15.64 -2.32 -20.67
N LYS A 54 16.84 -2.84 -20.49
CA LYS A 54 17.62 -3.51 -21.55
C LYS A 54 16.92 -4.76 -22.06
N GLU A 55 16.32 -5.56 -21.17
CA GLU A 55 15.54 -6.73 -21.58
C GLU A 55 14.32 -6.36 -22.44
N LYS A 56 13.65 -5.23 -22.14
CA LYS A 56 12.54 -4.74 -22.96
C LYS A 56 12.97 -4.32 -24.36
N LEU A 57 14.12 -3.66 -24.47
CA LEU A 57 14.66 -3.15 -25.73
C LEU A 57 15.27 -4.26 -26.61
N GLY A 58 15.68 -5.36 -25.99
CA GLY A 58 16.52 -6.37 -26.63
C GLY A 58 15.84 -7.11 -27.78
N ILE A 59 14.56 -7.47 -27.69
CA ILE A 59 13.89 -8.38 -28.65
C ILE A 59 12.38 -8.10 -28.59
N PHE A 60 11.60 -8.47 -29.61
CA PHE A 60 10.14 -8.63 -29.66
C PHE A 60 9.51 -9.48 -28.51
N ARG A 61 10.15 -9.59 -27.35
CA ARG A 61 9.68 -10.29 -26.17
C ARG A 61 8.43 -9.60 -25.66
N ARG A 62 7.34 -10.33 -25.80
CA ARG A 62 6.01 -9.99 -25.35
C ARG A 62 5.87 -9.96 -23.83
N SER A 63 6.81 -10.52 -23.08
CA SER A 63 6.76 -10.50 -21.61
C SER A 63 8.14 -10.48 -20.96
N ILE A 64 8.24 -9.79 -19.82
CA ILE A 64 9.40 -9.80 -18.92
C ILE A 64 8.98 -10.55 -17.66
N SER A 65 9.75 -11.59 -17.32
CA SER A 65 9.58 -12.35 -16.08
C SER A 65 10.89 -12.34 -15.31
N VAL A 66 10.81 -12.01 -14.03
CA VAL A 66 11.94 -11.87 -13.09
C VAL A 66 11.59 -12.61 -11.79
N PRO A 67 12.54 -12.90 -10.91
CA PRO A 67 12.24 -13.40 -9.58
C PRO A 67 11.32 -12.44 -8.81
N ALA A 68 10.34 -12.97 -8.07
CA ALA A 68 9.42 -12.16 -7.29
C ALA A 68 10.12 -11.40 -6.16
N SER A 69 11.11 -12.03 -5.54
CA SER A 69 11.98 -11.42 -4.54
C SER A 69 12.75 -10.21 -5.08
N GLU A 70 13.03 -10.17 -6.38
CA GLU A 70 13.67 -9.01 -7.01
C GLU A 70 12.72 -7.82 -7.05
N VAL A 71 11.45 -8.04 -7.41
CA VAL A 71 10.42 -7.00 -7.43
C VAL A 71 10.12 -6.49 -6.03
N GLU A 72 9.92 -7.39 -5.08
CA GLU A 72 9.72 -7.08 -3.64
C GLU A 72 10.96 -6.42 -3.01
N GLY A 73 12.14 -6.75 -3.56
CA GLY A 73 13.44 -6.17 -3.25
C GLY A 73 13.62 -4.73 -3.72
N THR A 74 12.78 -4.25 -4.64
CA THR A 74 13.02 -3.01 -5.39
C THR A 74 12.18 -1.86 -4.86
N TYR A 75 12.81 -0.73 -4.60
CA TYR A 75 12.11 0.55 -4.47
C TYR A 75 11.81 1.14 -5.85
N LEU A 76 10.54 1.31 -6.18
CA LEU A 76 10.11 1.85 -7.47
C LEU A 76 9.91 3.37 -7.34
N ALA A 77 10.62 4.13 -8.18
CA ALA A 77 10.62 5.59 -8.12
C ALA A 77 9.25 6.22 -8.43
N SER A 78 8.47 5.58 -9.31
CA SER A 78 7.11 6.02 -9.66
C SER A 78 6.19 5.82 -8.45
N PRO A 79 5.56 6.88 -7.91
CA PRO A 79 4.76 6.79 -6.68
C PRO A 79 3.63 5.75 -6.77
N LEU A 80 3.05 5.55 -7.95
CA LEU A 80 1.94 4.61 -8.13
C LEU A 80 2.37 3.19 -8.48
N ALA A 81 3.67 2.92 -8.70
CA ALA A 81 4.10 1.62 -9.21
C ALA A 81 3.72 0.44 -8.29
N TRP A 82 3.78 0.64 -6.97
CA TRP A 82 3.35 -0.36 -6.00
C TRP A 82 1.86 -0.73 -6.15
N SER A 83 1.02 0.24 -6.58
CA SER A 83 -0.42 0.06 -6.68
C SER A 83 -0.86 -0.80 -7.88
N TYR A 84 0.06 -1.05 -8.83
CA TYR A 84 -0.16 -1.90 -10.00
C TYR A 84 0.26 -3.35 -9.77
N LEU A 85 1.16 -3.58 -8.82
CA LEU A 85 1.77 -4.89 -8.57
C LEU A 85 0.96 -5.65 -7.54
N PHE A 86 0.53 -6.86 -7.91
CA PHE A 86 -0.29 -7.68 -7.03
C PHE A 86 0.05 -9.17 -7.14
N ARG A 87 -0.23 -9.88 -6.06
CA ARG A 87 -0.37 -11.33 -5.97
C ARG A 87 -1.84 -11.69 -5.88
N VAL A 88 -2.15 -12.97 -6.10
CA VAL A 88 -3.50 -13.50 -6.00
C VAL A 88 -3.49 -14.73 -5.12
N LEU A 89 -4.38 -14.76 -4.13
CA LEU A 89 -4.72 -15.98 -3.40
C LEU A 89 -5.79 -16.72 -4.23
N LEU A 90 -5.34 -17.75 -4.94
CA LEU A 90 -6.12 -18.53 -5.91
C LEU A 90 -6.81 -19.69 -5.20
N GLN A 91 -8.14 -19.67 -5.16
CA GLN A 91 -8.99 -20.78 -4.73
C GLN A 91 -9.34 -21.65 -5.94
N ASN A 92 -8.91 -22.92 -5.89
CA ASN A 92 -9.32 -23.94 -6.85
C ASN A 92 -10.84 -24.18 -6.70
N PRO A 93 -11.65 -24.09 -7.77
CA PRO A 93 -13.09 -24.25 -7.65
C PRO A 93 -13.53 -25.69 -7.38
N GLU A 94 -12.67 -26.68 -7.64
CA GLU A 94 -12.97 -28.11 -7.48
C GLU A 94 -12.52 -28.62 -6.11
N THR A 95 -11.30 -28.30 -5.69
CA THR A 95 -10.73 -28.77 -4.41
C THR A 95 -10.96 -27.79 -3.25
N GLU A 96 -11.36 -26.56 -3.56
CA GLU A 96 -11.40 -25.41 -2.64
C GLU A 96 -10.06 -25.09 -1.98
N GLU A 97 -8.96 -25.71 -2.43
CA GLU A 97 -7.62 -25.43 -1.94
C GLU A 97 -7.15 -24.07 -2.40
N PHE A 98 -6.35 -23.42 -1.56
CA PHE A 98 -5.78 -22.12 -1.85
C PHE A 98 -4.31 -22.26 -2.23
N THR A 99 -3.91 -21.51 -3.24
CA THR A 99 -2.51 -21.37 -3.67
C THR A 99 -2.17 -19.89 -3.82
N ILE A 100 -0.90 -19.52 -3.65
CA ILE A 100 -0.44 -18.15 -3.80
C ILE A 100 0.19 -18.02 -5.19
N SER A 101 -0.23 -17.02 -5.96
CA SER A 101 0.35 -16.75 -7.27
C SER A 101 1.68 -16.00 -7.17
N GLY A 102 2.40 -15.94 -8.29
CA GLY A 102 3.44 -14.96 -8.52
C GLY A 102 2.91 -13.52 -8.61
N ILE A 103 3.79 -12.56 -8.85
CA ILE A 103 3.43 -11.13 -8.98
C ILE A 103 3.06 -10.81 -10.43
N ALA A 104 2.02 -10.00 -10.63
CA ALA A 104 1.61 -9.51 -11.94
C ALA A 104 1.18 -8.04 -11.91
N THR A 105 0.88 -7.49 -13.09
CA THR A 105 0.27 -6.17 -13.28
C THR A 105 -1.09 -6.31 -13.98
N ILE A 106 -2.06 -5.45 -13.64
CA ILE A 106 -3.38 -5.51 -14.27
C ILE A 106 -3.30 -4.80 -15.61
N ARG A 107 -3.57 -5.54 -16.68
CA ARG A 107 -3.78 -5.01 -18.02
C ARG A 107 -5.14 -5.45 -18.56
N ASP A 108 -5.13 -6.20 -19.65
CA ASP A 108 -6.34 -6.63 -20.35
C ASP A 108 -6.89 -7.97 -19.83
N GLU A 109 -6.02 -8.82 -19.27
CA GLU A 109 -6.36 -10.16 -18.80
C GLU A 109 -5.88 -10.36 -17.36
N LEU A 110 -6.74 -10.97 -16.54
CA LEU A 110 -6.44 -11.33 -15.15
C LEU A 110 -5.65 -12.65 -15.13
N ILE A 111 -4.39 -12.56 -15.57
CA ILE A 111 -3.46 -13.68 -15.63
C ILE A 111 -2.32 -13.44 -14.65
N VAL A 112 -2.02 -14.46 -13.85
CA VAL A 112 -0.90 -14.46 -12.91
C VAL A 112 0.02 -15.66 -13.12
N PRO A 113 1.32 -15.55 -12.80
CA PRO A 113 2.20 -16.72 -12.72
C PRO A 113 1.70 -17.71 -11.67
N LYS A 114 1.77 -19.01 -11.96
CA LYS A 114 1.45 -20.08 -10.99
C LYS A 114 2.49 -20.21 -9.90
N ASP A 115 3.76 -20.00 -10.26
CA ASP A 115 4.88 -20.06 -9.33
C ASP A 115 4.95 -18.77 -8.50
N PRO A 116 4.84 -18.85 -7.15
CA PRO A 116 4.92 -17.68 -6.28
C PRO A 116 6.29 -16.99 -6.31
N ALA A 117 7.35 -17.67 -6.73
CA ALA A 117 8.69 -17.10 -6.86
C ALA A 117 8.89 -16.33 -8.18
N THR A 118 7.91 -16.32 -9.09
CA THR A 118 7.98 -15.62 -10.38
C THR A 118 7.18 -14.33 -10.35
N ALA A 119 7.75 -13.23 -10.84
CA ALA A 119 7.06 -11.98 -11.12
C ALA A 119 7.01 -11.70 -12.63
N ARG A 120 5.86 -11.25 -13.11
CA ARG A 120 5.66 -10.82 -14.50
C ARG A 120 5.30 -9.34 -14.54
N ILE A 121 6.34 -8.52 -14.64
CA ILE A 121 6.25 -7.05 -14.62
C ILE A 121 5.93 -6.45 -15.99
N ALA A 122 6.04 -7.25 -17.05
CA ALA A 122 5.47 -6.88 -18.34
C ALA A 122 4.90 -8.07 -19.10
N SER A 123 3.72 -7.90 -19.68
CA SER A 123 3.13 -8.88 -20.60
C SER A 123 2.21 -8.23 -21.62
N THR A 124 2.31 -8.70 -22.87
CA THR A 124 1.35 -8.52 -23.94
C THR A 124 1.05 -9.89 -24.56
N GLY A 125 -0.22 -10.31 -24.59
CA GLY A 125 -0.62 -11.54 -25.29
C GLY A 125 -0.08 -12.87 -24.72
N VAL A 126 0.05 -12.97 -23.39
CA VAL A 126 0.37 -14.26 -22.74
C VAL A 126 -0.86 -15.16 -22.80
N LYS A 127 -0.70 -16.39 -23.32
CA LYS A 127 -1.78 -17.38 -23.30
C LYS A 127 -1.79 -18.13 -21.96
N PRO A 128 -2.97 -18.38 -21.35
CA PRO A 128 -3.09 -19.28 -20.20
C PRO A 128 -2.49 -20.66 -20.49
N GLY A 129 -1.84 -21.29 -19.51
CA GLY A 129 -1.29 -22.66 -19.59
C GLY A 129 0.24 -22.78 -19.58
N GLN A 130 0.97 -21.73 -19.95
CA GLN A 130 2.45 -21.69 -19.90
C GLN A 130 2.95 -21.16 -18.54
N GLY A 131 2.70 -21.92 -17.47
CA GLY A 131 3.07 -21.49 -16.10
C GLY A 131 2.27 -20.27 -15.59
N ALA A 132 1.18 -19.93 -16.28
CA ALA A 132 0.29 -18.84 -15.92
C ALA A 132 -1.16 -19.30 -15.87
N THR A 133 -1.93 -18.71 -14.97
CA THR A 133 -3.33 -19.03 -14.70
C THR A 133 -4.18 -17.80 -14.91
N LEU A 134 -5.22 -17.94 -15.72
CA LEU A 134 -6.34 -17.01 -15.72
C LEU A 134 -7.14 -17.23 -14.43
N PHE A 135 -7.56 -16.15 -13.77
CA PHE A 135 -8.40 -16.24 -12.58
C PHE A 135 -9.64 -15.33 -12.71
N ARG A 136 -10.64 -15.60 -11.86
CA ARG A 136 -11.82 -14.74 -11.68
C ARG A 136 -11.67 -13.97 -10.38
N PRO A 137 -11.63 -12.63 -10.41
CA PRO A 137 -11.45 -11.83 -9.21
C PRO A 137 -12.69 -12.01 -8.32
N VAL A 138 -12.46 -12.20 -7.03
CA VAL A 138 -13.54 -12.22 -6.03
C VAL A 138 -13.78 -10.82 -5.56
N ASP A 139 -15.04 -10.40 -5.63
CA ASP A 139 -15.46 -9.18 -4.97
C ASP A 139 -15.57 -9.44 -3.46
N VAL A 140 -14.62 -8.88 -2.70
CA VAL A 140 -14.61 -8.96 -1.24
C VAL A 140 -15.48 -7.89 -0.61
N THR A 141 -15.90 -6.88 -1.38
CA THR A 141 -16.67 -5.73 -0.88
C THR A 141 -18.10 -6.06 -0.51
N GLY A 142 -18.57 -7.28 -0.83
CA GLY A 142 -19.87 -7.77 -0.38
C GLY A 142 -21.05 -6.85 -0.74
N GLY A 143 -20.89 -5.98 -1.74
CA GLY A 143 -21.85 -4.94 -2.07
C GLY A 143 -23.21 -5.59 -2.30
N ALA A 144 -24.13 -5.40 -1.34
CA ALA A 144 -25.49 -5.92 -1.39
C ALA A 144 -26.29 -5.40 -2.60
N GLY A 145 -25.75 -4.42 -3.34
CA GLY A 145 -26.31 -3.88 -4.59
C GLY A 145 -25.44 -4.08 -5.83
N GLY A 146 -24.32 -4.81 -5.72
CA GLY A 146 -23.57 -5.23 -6.89
C GLY A 146 -24.33 -6.34 -7.59
N HIS A 147 -25.26 -5.98 -8.50
CA HIS A 147 -25.70 -6.93 -9.51
C HIS A 147 -24.42 -7.60 -10.05
N PRO A 148 -24.28 -8.95 -10.00
CA PRO A 148 -23.18 -9.60 -10.69
C PRO A 148 -23.21 -9.01 -12.09
N ALA A 149 -22.12 -8.36 -12.53
CA ALA A 149 -22.05 -7.67 -13.82
C ALA A 149 -22.85 -8.51 -14.81
N PRO A 150 -24.01 -8.02 -15.31
CA PRO A 150 -25.12 -8.86 -15.70
C PRO A 150 -24.54 -10.02 -16.50
N GLU A 151 -24.73 -11.26 -16.03
CA GLU A 151 -24.79 -12.35 -17.00
C GLU A 151 -25.85 -11.84 -17.95
N SER A 152 -25.42 -11.32 -19.09
CA SER A 152 -26.31 -10.73 -20.06
C SER A 152 -27.14 -11.90 -20.55
N VAL A 153 -28.26 -12.15 -19.88
CA VAL A 153 -29.35 -12.98 -20.35
C VAL A 153 -29.92 -12.18 -21.50
N LEU A 154 -29.25 -12.28 -22.65
CA LEU A 154 -29.75 -11.78 -23.90
C LEU A 154 -30.91 -12.71 -24.26
N VAL A 155 -32.11 -12.26 -23.90
CA VAL A 155 -33.36 -12.77 -24.45
C VAL A 155 -33.19 -12.81 -25.96
N ALA A 156 -33.31 -14.01 -26.54
CA ALA A 156 -33.19 -14.20 -27.98
C ALA A 156 -34.24 -13.31 -28.66
N PRO A 157 -33.88 -12.49 -29.66
CA PRO A 157 -34.87 -11.74 -30.42
C PRO A 157 -35.79 -12.75 -31.12
N SER A 158 -37.09 -12.61 -30.86
CA SER A 158 -38.16 -13.36 -31.51
C SER A 158 -38.00 -13.27 -33.03
N SER A 159 -37.87 -14.44 -33.64
CA SER A 159 -37.59 -14.68 -35.05
C SER A 159 -38.71 -14.15 -35.95
N SER A 160 -38.43 -13.10 -36.73
CA SER A 160 -39.05 -12.92 -38.04
C SER A 160 -38.18 -13.60 -39.09
N GLN A 161 -38.75 -14.62 -39.74
CA GLN A 161 -38.08 -15.45 -40.74
C GLN A 161 -37.92 -14.66 -42.04
N SER A 162 -36.69 -14.33 -42.42
CA SER A 162 -36.35 -14.03 -43.81
C SER A 162 -35.17 -14.89 -44.26
N SER A 163 -35.43 -15.66 -45.30
CA SER A 163 -34.57 -16.68 -45.88
C SER A 163 -33.53 -16.05 -46.82
N SER A 164 -32.46 -15.51 -46.26
CA SER A 164 -31.20 -15.32 -47.00
C SER A 164 -30.02 -15.65 -46.08
N GLY A 165 -29.77 -16.95 -45.96
CA GLY A 165 -28.58 -17.48 -45.29
C GLY A 165 -27.32 -17.20 -46.10
N SER A 166 -26.21 -16.92 -45.41
CA SER A 166 -24.89 -17.48 -45.75
C SER A 166 -23.78 -17.00 -44.80
N THR A 167 -23.74 -15.73 -44.36
CA THR A 167 -22.58 -15.27 -43.55
C THR A 167 -22.94 -14.76 -42.15
N ARG A 168 -24.08 -14.08 -41.98
CA ARG A 168 -24.48 -13.54 -40.67
C ARG A 168 -24.87 -14.61 -39.66
N GLN A 169 -25.44 -15.73 -40.12
CA GLN A 169 -25.81 -16.85 -39.26
C GLN A 169 -24.56 -17.60 -38.75
N ILE A 170 -23.59 -17.86 -39.63
CA ILE A 170 -22.29 -18.46 -39.26
C ILE A 170 -21.53 -17.57 -38.26
N LEU A 171 -21.51 -16.26 -38.48
CA LEU A 171 -20.87 -15.32 -37.54
C LEU A 171 -21.59 -15.29 -36.18
N ARG A 172 -22.92 -15.34 -36.15
CA ARG A 172 -23.70 -15.41 -34.90
C ARG A 172 -23.46 -16.72 -34.16
N GLU A 173 -23.46 -17.86 -34.85
CA GLU A 173 -23.18 -19.17 -34.26
C GLU A 173 -21.76 -19.25 -33.71
N LYS A 174 -20.76 -18.72 -34.45
CA LYS A 174 -19.38 -18.63 -33.98
C LYS A 174 -19.24 -17.74 -32.74
N VAL A 175 -19.88 -16.56 -32.73
CA VAL A 175 -19.88 -15.65 -31.57
C VAL A 175 -20.58 -16.28 -30.36
N CYS A 176 -21.70 -16.98 -30.56
CA CYS A 176 -22.42 -17.67 -29.48
C CYS A 176 -21.63 -18.87 -28.94
N SER A 177 -20.99 -19.65 -29.82
CA SER A 177 -20.10 -20.76 -29.43
C SER A 177 -18.90 -20.24 -28.64
N ASP A 178 -18.24 -19.17 -29.10
CA ASP A 178 -17.14 -18.52 -28.39
C ASP A 178 -17.58 -17.96 -27.04
N LYS A 179 -18.79 -17.36 -26.95
CA LYS A 179 -19.36 -16.89 -25.68
C LYS A 179 -19.63 -18.05 -24.71
N ARG A 180 -20.22 -19.16 -25.16
CA ARG A 180 -20.46 -20.35 -24.34
C ARG A 180 -19.15 -21.00 -23.90
N ALA A 181 -18.16 -21.11 -24.79
CA ALA A 181 -16.84 -21.62 -24.46
C ALA A 181 -16.13 -20.71 -23.44
N ARG A 182 -16.25 -19.39 -23.56
CA ARG A 182 -15.75 -18.43 -22.55
C ARG A 182 -16.48 -18.55 -21.22
N ALA A 183 -17.80 -18.71 -21.21
CA ALA A 183 -18.58 -18.89 -20.00
C ALA A 183 -18.26 -20.22 -19.29
N ALA A 184 -18.13 -21.32 -20.03
CA ALA A 184 -17.70 -22.61 -19.50
C ALA A 184 -16.29 -22.53 -18.90
N ARG A 185 -15.33 -21.92 -19.62
CA ARG A 185 -13.97 -21.66 -19.11
C ARG A 185 -13.95 -20.77 -17.86
N ARG A 186 -14.94 -19.89 -17.69
CA ARG A 186 -15.07 -19.04 -16.49
C ARG A 186 -15.54 -19.81 -15.27
N ARG A 187 -16.31 -20.90 -15.42
CA ARG A 187 -16.78 -21.70 -14.28
C ARG A 187 -15.68 -22.56 -13.66
N SER A 188 -14.77 -23.07 -14.49
CA SER A 188 -13.58 -23.81 -14.04
C SER A 188 -12.41 -22.89 -13.66
N CYS A 189 -12.59 -21.58 -13.75
CA CYS A 189 -11.53 -20.61 -13.48
C CYS A 189 -11.36 -20.44 -11.97
N PRO A 190 -10.12 -20.54 -11.43
CA PRO A 190 -9.84 -20.25 -10.04
C PRO A 190 -10.38 -18.88 -9.60
N ARG A 191 -10.93 -18.83 -8.40
CA ARG A 191 -11.35 -17.58 -7.78
C ARG A 191 -10.12 -16.91 -7.17
N GLY A 192 -9.90 -15.63 -7.43
CA GLY A 192 -8.70 -14.93 -6.98
C GLY A 192 -9.00 -13.77 -6.07
N HIS A 193 -8.35 -13.74 -4.91
CA HIS A 193 -8.35 -12.60 -4.00
C HIS A 193 -7.06 -11.81 -4.23
N LEU A 194 -7.17 -10.58 -4.73
CA LEU A 194 -6.00 -9.78 -5.08
C LEU A 194 -5.38 -9.14 -3.84
N VAL A 195 -4.05 -9.12 -3.80
CA VAL A 195 -3.27 -8.53 -2.71
C VAL A 195 -2.15 -7.70 -3.34
N HIS A 196 -1.98 -6.42 -3.01
CA HIS A 196 -0.79 -5.67 -3.47
C HIS A 196 0.49 -6.40 -3.05
N ALA A 197 1.49 -6.46 -3.93
CA ALA A 197 2.75 -7.14 -3.63
C ALA A 197 3.38 -6.59 -2.32
N ASP A 198 3.33 -5.26 -2.15
CA ASP A 198 3.81 -4.61 -0.94
C ASP A 198 2.97 -4.95 0.31
N CYS A 199 1.64 -5.04 0.18
CA CYS A 199 0.79 -5.46 1.30
C CYS A 199 1.08 -6.91 1.71
N TRP A 200 1.46 -7.78 0.75
CA TRP A 200 1.89 -9.13 1.06
C TRP A 200 3.15 -9.13 1.94
N LEU A 201 4.14 -8.28 1.67
CA LEU A 201 5.32 -8.15 2.55
C LEU A 201 4.96 -7.70 3.97
N LEU A 202 3.95 -6.82 4.11
CA LEU A 202 3.46 -6.39 5.43
C LEU A 202 2.75 -7.51 6.19
N VAL A 203 2.16 -8.50 5.52
CA VAL A 203 1.61 -9.70 6.17
C VAL A 203 2.70 -10.46 6.92
N ASP A 204 3.89 -10.57 6.33
CA ASP A 204 5.00 -11.28 6.97
C ASP A 204 5.39 -10.63 8.30
N ARG A 205 5.50 -9.28 8.27
CA ARG A 205 5.87 -8.49 9.44
C ARG A 205 4.88 -8.61 10.60
N VAL A 206 3.58 -8.74 10.31
CA VAL A 206 2.53 -8.70 11.33
C VAL A 206 2.07 -10.10 11.75
N ILE A 207 1.93 -11.03 10.81
CA ILE A 207 1.32 -12.35 11.02
C ILE A 207 2.32 -13.48 10.77
N GLY A 208 3.24 -13.29 9.82
CA GLY A 208 4.17 -14.31 9.32
C GLY A 208 3.63 -15.06 8.11
N HIS A 209 4.41 -15.10 7.03
CA HIS A 209 4.03 -15.78 5.77
C HIS A 209 3.79 -17.26 5.96
N ASP A 210 4.60 -17.94 6.76
CA ASP A 210 4.47 -19.40 6.98
C ASP A 210 3.12 -19.74 7.61
N LEU A 211 2.71 -18.97 8.63
CA LEU A 211 1.45 -19.18 9.32
C LEU A 211 0.25 -18.95 8.39
N VAL A 212 0.30 -17.87 7.60
CA VAL A 212 -0.75 -17.55 6.63
C VAL A 212 -0.78 -18.58 5.50
N THR A 213 0.37 -18.99 4.98
CA THR A 213 0.47 -19.96 3.87
C THR A 213 -0.04 -21.35 4.29
N ALA A 214 0.22 -21.76 5.53
CA ALA A 214 -0.35 -23.00 6.06
C ALA A 214 -1.88 -22.94 6.25
N ASN A 215 -2.47 -21.73 6.32
CA ASN A 215 -3.87 -21.53 6.68
C ASN A 215 -4.59 -20.51 5.78
N VAL A 216 -4.25 -20.46 4.48
CA VAL A 216 -4.72 -19.40 3.57
C VAL A 216 -6.25 -19.30 3.51
N ARG A 217 -6.96 -20.44 3.54
CA ARG A 217 -8.43 -20.45 3.55
C ARG A 217 -8.98 -19.64 4.73
N LEU A 218 -8.51 -19.96 5.95
CA LEU A 218 -8.96 -19.30 7.17
C LEU A 218 -8.55 -17.82 7.18
N PHE A 219 -7.36 -17.51 6.66
CA PHE A 219 -6.91 -16.13 6.52
C PHE A 219 -7.84 -15.33 5.60
N VAL A 220 -8.16 -15.84 4.40
CA VAL A 220 -9.08 -15.19 3.45
C VAL A 220 -10.48 -15.01 4.06
N GLU A 221 -11.00 -16.01 4.78
CA GLU A 221 -12.29 -15.90 5.48
C GLU A 221 -12.25 -14.80 6.55
N THR A 222 -11.18 -14.75 7.33
CA THR A 222 -11.00 -13.73 8.37
C THR A 222 -10.93 -12.33 7.78
N VAL A 223 -10.17 -12.15 6.70
CA VAL A 223 -10.08 -10.87 5.98
C VAL A 223 -11.45 -10.42 5.47
N ARG A 224 -12.24 -11.34 4.91
CA ARG A 224 -13.60 -11.03 4.42
C ARG A 224 -14.52 -10.61 5.56
N ASP A 225 -14.45 -11.29 6.70
CA ASP A 225 -15.26 -10.98 7.87
C ASP A 225 -14.84 -9.65 8.51
N TYR A 226 -13.53 -9.42 8.63
CA TYR A 226 -12.97 -8.14 9.06
C TYR A 226 -13.54 -7.01 8.23
N TRP A 227 -13.48 -7.12 6.89
CA TRP A 227 -14.09 -6.10 6.07
C TRP A 227 -15.57 -6.05 6.38
N ARG A 228 -16.39 -7.08 6.15
CA ARG A 228 -17.85 -7.03 6.42
C ARG A 228 -18.29 -6.33 7.71
N SER A 229 -17.54 -6.44 8.81
CA SER A 229 -17.86 -5.77 10.08
C SER A 229 -17.41 -4.30 10.18
N HIS A 230 -16.45 -3.84 9.37
CA HIS A 230 -15.81 -2.51 9.47
C HIS A 230 -16.19 -1.52 8.36
N GLY A 231 -17.01 -1.89 7.40
CA GLY A 231 -17.45 -0.97 6.34
C GLY A 231 -18.91 -0.62 6.52
N GLY A 232 -19.21 0.68 6.45
CA GLY A 232 -20.56 1.18 6.55
C GLY A 232 -21.46 0.63 5.43
N PRO A 233 -22.78 0.55 5.64
CA PRO A 233 -23.74 0.21 4.60
C PRO A 233 -23.58 1.17 3.40
N GLY A 234 -23.11 0.65 2.26
CA GLY A 234 -22.92 1.43 1.03
C GLY A 234 -21.59 2.18 0.92
N GLU A 235 -20.67 2.03 1.88
CA GLU A 235 -19.31 2.51 1.72
C GLU A 235 -18.54 1.59 0.78
N THR A 236 -18.00 2.16 -0.30
CA THR A 236 -17.07 1.45 -1.17
C THR A 236 -15.73 1.33 -0.44
N TRP A 237 -15.47 0.16 0.13
CA TRP A 237 -14.20 -0.29 0.72
C TRP A 237 -12.95 0.08 -0.07
N ALA A 238 -13.11 0.14 -1.39
CA ALA A 238 -12.14 0.62 -2.34
C ALA A 238 -11.89 2.11 -2.12
N TYR A 239 -10.94 2.46 -1.24
CA TYR A 239 -10.46 3.83 -1.17
C TYR A 239 -9.37 4.04 -2.23
N GLU A 240 -9.41 5.23 -2.83
CA GLU A 240 -8.33 5.70 -3.70
C GLU A 240 -7.22 6.24 -2.79
N PRO A 241 -5.99 5.69 -2.83
CA PRO A 241 -4.91 6.18 -1.98
C PRO A 241 -4.56 7.66 -2.24
N ALA A 242 -4.86 8.14 -3.45
CA ALA A 242 -4.71 9.52 -3.81
C ALA A 242 -5.81 10.38 -3.17
N HIS A 243 -5.40 11.44 -2.47
CA HIS A 243 -6.30 12.41 -1.86
C HIS A 243 -5.87 13.84 -2.22
N HIS A 244 -6.80 14.79 -2.10
CA HIS A 244 -6.57 16.15 -2.52
C HIS A 244 -5.83 16.93 -1.41
N ARG A 245 -4.93 17.84 -1.78
CA ARG A 245 -4.10 18.64 -0.85
C ARG A 245 -4.94 19.43 0.15
N LYS A 246 -6.12 19.91 -0.25
CA LYS A 246 -7.04 20.62 0.66
C LYS A 246 -7.52 19.74 1.81
N ASP A 247 -7.59 18.42 1.60
CA ASP A 247 -7.92 17.50 2.69
C ASP A 247 -6.84 17.61 3.76
N VAL A 248 -5.56 17.73 3.39
CA VAL A 248 -4.45 17.84 4.35
C VAL A 248 -4.54 19.07 5.27
N ARG A 249 -5.08 20.20 4.79
CA ARG A 249 -5.23 21.42 5.62
C ARG A 249 -6.24 21.30 6.75
N ASP A 250 -7.32 20.55 6.54
CA ASP A 250 -8.28 20.24 7.60
C ASP A 250 -7.72 19.16 8.55
N TRP A 251 -6.83 18.30 8.03
CA TRP A 251 -6.17 17.26 8.80
C TRP A 251 -5.12 17.80 9.77
N GLY A 252 -4.25 18.74 9.37
CA GLY A 252 -3.25 19.33 10.26
C GLY A 252 -3.84 20.08 11.47
N LYS A 253 -5.12 20.49 11.39
CA LYS A 253 -5.83 21.15 12.49
C LYS A 253 -6.69 20.21 13.35
N ARG A 254 -7.20 19.10 12.79
CA ARG A 254 -8.07 18.14 13.52
C ARG A 254 -7.35 16.88 13.98
N HIS A 255 -6.26 16.51 13.32
CA HIS A 255 -5.48 15.32 13.60
C HIS A 255 -4.09 15.76 14.02
N LYS A 256 -3.88 15.84 15.34
CA LYS A 256 -2.56 15.63 15.96
C LYS A 256 -2.13 14.18 15.61
N CYS A 257 -1.75 13.97 14.35
CA CYS A 257 -1.19 12.78 13.71
C CYS A 257 -1.62 11.43 14.33
N ASP A 258 -2.88 11.00 14.19
CA ASP A 258 -3.40 9.61 14.36
C ASP A 258 -2.61 8.64 15.27
N GLY A 259 -2.15 9.08 16.45
CA GLY A 259 -1.45 8.26 17.45
C GLY A 259 0.04 8.55 17.64
N TRP A 260 0.72 9.27 16.74
CA TRP A 260 2.14 9.62 16.88
C TRP A 260 2.46 10.51 18.09
N ARG A 261 1.48 11.30 18.55
CA ARG A 261 1.62 12.13 19.77
C ARG A 261 0.96 11.52 21.01
N THR A 262 0.47 10.29 20.93
CA THR A 262 -0.52 9.68 21.84
C THR A 262 -1.81 10.51 21.99
N PRO A 263 -2.94 9.88 21.70
CA PRO A 263 -3.84 9.53 22.79
C PRO A 263 -3.94 8.02 22.90
N LYS A 264 -4.26 7.53 24.09
CA LYS A 264 -4.94 6.23 24.24
C LYS A 264 -6.17 6.26 23.33
N PHE A 265 -6.04 5.77 22.10
CA PHE A 265 -7.21 5.48 21.29
C PHE A 265 -7.86 4.26 21.93
N GLY A 266 -9.01 4.48 22.55
CA GLY A 266 -9.97 3.38 22.71
C GLY A 266 -10.31 2.82 21.32
N PRO A 267 -10.73 1.55 21.23
CA PRO A 267 -11.00 0.85 19.97
C PRO A 267 -12.07 1.49 19.05
N ASP A 268 -12.68 2.61 19.43
CA ASP A 268 -13.91 3.15 18.83
C ASP A 268 -13.73 4.43 18.00
N ALA A 269 -12.51 4.81 17.61
CA ALA A 269 -12.30 5.96 16.73
C ALA A 269 -12.64 5.59 15.27
N GLU A 270 -13.92 5.71 14.92
CA GLU A 270 -14.45 5.46 13.57
C GLU A 270 -13.77 6.38 12.53
N PHE A 271 -13.08 5.75 11.58
CA PHE A 271 -12.59 6.39 10.38
C PHE A 271 -13.71 6.41 9.33
N THR A 272 -14.31 7.59 9.06
CA THR A 272 -15.29 7.74 7.98
C THR A 272 -14.65 8.40 6.75
N PRO A 273 -14.36 7.67 5.67
CA PRO A 273 -13.91 8.27 4.42
C PRO A 273 -15.09 9.00 3.75
N ARG A 274 -14.90 10.26 3.35
CA ARG A 274 -15.93 11.01 2.60
C ARG A 274 -15.98 10.57 1.13
N PRO A 275 -17.15 10.20 0.57
CA PRO A 275 -17.30 9.95 -0.86
C PRO A 275 -17.55 11.28 -1.59
N GLY A 276 -16.65 11.67 -2.50
CA GLY A 276 -16.82 12.86 -3.32
C GLY A 276 -16.00 12.80 -4.61
N ARG A 277 -16.63 12.36 -5.70
CA ARG A 277 -16.06 12.33 -7.04
C ARG A 277 -16.07 13.72 -7.68
N GLU A 278 -14.92 14.36 -7.79
CA GLU A 278 -14.66 15.36 -8.83
C GLU A 278 -13.23 15.21 -9.37
N ARG A 279 -13.11 14.73 -10.61
CA ARG A 279 -11.84 14.60 -11.32
C ARG A 279 -11.34 16.00 -11.70
N CYS A 280 -10.26 16.44 -11.05
CA CYS A 280 -9.49 17.62 -11.43
C CYS A 280 -8.02 17.20 -11.66
N MET A 281 -7.52 17.35 -12.89
CA MET A 281 -6.14 17.01 -13.29
C MET A 281 -5.08 18.04 -12.86
N ASP A 282 -5.27 18.70 -11.72
CA ASP A 282 -4.29 19.67 -11.20
C ASP A 282 -3.35 18.99 -10.19
N ASN A 283 -2.14 19.53 -10.03
CA ASN A 283 -0.97 19.01 -9.28
C ASN A 283 -1.20 18.90 -7.74
N ARG A 284 -2.45 18.71 -7.32
CA ARG A 284 -2.96 18.80 -5.95
C ARG A 284 -3.25 17.44 -5.33
N TYR A 285 -2.96 16.32 -5.99
CA TYR A 285 -3.13 14.98 -5.41
C TYR A 285 -1.83 14.46 -4.82
N HIS A 286 -1.90 13.90 -3.62
CA HIS A 286 -0.79 13.17 -3.04
C HIS A 286 -0.88 11.72 -3.48
N GLN A 287 0.10 11.25 -4.25
CA GLN A 287 0.22 9.83 -4.60
C GLN A 287 1.14 9.18 -3.56
N PRO A 288 0.63 8.28 -2.71
CA PRO A 288 1.49 7.60 -1.74
C PRO A 288 2.43 6.66 -2.48
N ARG A 289 3.70 6.65 -2.07
CA ARG A 289 4.70 5.66 -2.48
C ARG A 289 4.49 4.32 -1.76
N SER A 290 5.39 3.37 -2.02
CA SER A 290 5.41 2.05 -1.38
C SER A 290 5.24 2.16 0.14
N PRO A 291 4.31 1.41 0.74
CA PRO A 291 4.19 1.36 2.19
C PRO A 291 5.25 0.47 2.84
N VAL A 292 6.11 -0.23 2.08
CA VAL A 292 7.10 -1.15 2.66
C VAL A 292 8.44 -0.48 2.83
N ARG A 293 8.89 0.31 1.86
CA ARG A 293 10.22 0.95 1.86
C ARG A 293 10.06 2.46 1.79
N ILE A 294 10.56 3.17 2.79
CA ILE A 294 10.53 4.64 2.84
C ILE A 294 11.98 5.14 2.83
N PRO A 295 12.54 5.47 1.65
CA PRO A 295 13.95 5.82 1.51
C PRO A 295 14.39 6.96 2.40
N GLU A 296 13.50 7.93 2.67
CA GLU A 296 13.80 9.07 3.52
C GLU A 296 14.03 8.66 4.99
N ILE A 297 13.31 7.65 5.48
CA ILE A 297 13.57 7.07 6.82
C ILE A 297 14.89 6.30 6.81
N GLN A 298 15.13 5.48 5.78
CA GLN A 298 16.39 4.73 5.67
C GLN A 298 17.61 5.67 5.58
N ALA A 299 17.51 6.73 4.78
CA ALA A 299 18.57 7.73 4.65
C ALA A 299 18.86 8.43 5.97
N LEU A 300 17.83 8.70 6.79
CA LEU A 300 18.00 9.26 8.12
C LEU A 300 18.69 8.27 9.08
N VAL A 301 18.30 7.00 9.06
CA VAL A 301 18.97 5.95 9.86
C VAL A 301 20.45 5.86 9.46
N ASP A 302 20.73 5.79 8.15
CA ASP A 302 22.08 5.69 7.61
C ASP A 302 22.93 6.92 7.97
N SER A 303 22.35 8.13 7.92
CA SER A 303 23.06 9.37 8.28
C SER A 303 23.44 9.40 9.75
N VAL A 304 22.52 9.03 10.65
CA VAL A 304 22.76 9.01 12.09
C VAL A 304 23.84 7.98 12.45
N VAL A 305 23.80 6.79 11.86
CA VAL A 305 24.83 5.77 12.06
C VAL A 305 26.20 6.28 11.62
N LYS A 306 26.27 6.89 10.43
CA LYS A 306 27.53 7.43 9.89
C LYS A 306 28.10 8.57 10.74
N GLU A 307 27.26 9.50 11.18
CA GLU A 307 27.68 10.62 12.03
C GLU A 307 28.23 10.16 13.37
N ASN A 308 27.65 9.10 13.95
CA ASN A 308 28.18 8.51 15.18
C ASN A 308 29.57 7.88 14.95
N GLU A 309 29.76 7.14 13.86
CA GLU A 309 31.07 6.59 13.50
C GLU A 309 32.13 7.69 13.30
N ASP A 310 31.78 8.77 12.61
CA ASP A 310 32.69 9.91 12.38
C ASP A 310 33.03 10.63 13.69
N THR A 311 32.06 10.77 14.60
CA THR A 311 32.26 11.39 15.92
C THR A 311 33.22 10.55 16.78
N LYS A 312 33.09 9.22 16.77
CA LYS A 312 34.03 8.32 17.44
C LYS A 312 35.44 8.40 16.86
N ARG A 313 35.57 8.45 15.53
CA ARG A 313 36.88 8.62 14.87
C ARG A 313 37.52 9.94 15.30
N ARG A 314 36.74 11.02 15.41
CA ARG A 314 37.22 12.32 15.87
C ARG A 314 37.56 12.34 17.36
N SER A 315 36.82 11.65 18.23
CA SER A 315 37.10 11.61 19.66
C SER A 315 38.40 10.87 19.97
N ILE A 316 38.70 9.79 19.23
CA ILE A 316 39.98 9.07 19.29
C ILE A 316 41.14 9.99 18.92
N HIS A 317 40.98 10.84 17.89
CA HIS A 317 42.02 11.78 17.48
C HIS A 317 42.12 13.02 18.39
N ARG A 318 41.01 13.53 18.94
CA ARG A 318 40.99 14.73 19.81
C ARG A 318 41.41 14.48 21.24
N SER A 319 41.41 13.23 21.71
CA SER A 319 41.85 12.88 23.08
C SER A 319 43.32 13.24 23.37
N ARG A 320 44.08 13.74 22.38
CA ARG A 320 45.48 14.13 22.57
C ARG A 320 45.73 15.62 22.84
N ASP A 321 44.85 16.55 22.48
CA ASP A 321 45.29 17.96 22.37
C ASP A 321 44.37 19.07 22.92
N VAL A 322 43.18 18.81 23.50
CA VAL A 322 42.31 19.94 23.90
C VAL A 322 41.69 19.79 25.30
N ARG A 323 42.31 20.48 26.27
CA ARG A 323 41.65 20.90 27.52
C ARG A 323 40.76 22.11 27.21
N VAL A 324 39.59 21.90 26.61
CA VAL A 324 38.58 22.97 26.53
C VAL A 324 38.05 23.19 27.94
N SER A 325 37.99 24.46 28.33
CA SER A 325 37.63 24.92 29.67
C SER A 325 36.17 24.56 30.01
N ASP A 326 35.98 23.62 30.95
CA ASP A 326 34.72 23.06 31.48
C ASP A 326 33.84 24.05 32.29
N SER A 327 33.93 25.36 32.05
CA SER A 327 33.35 26.36 32.96
C SER A 327 31.95 26.86 32.58
N ALA A 328 31.19 26.14 31.76
CA ALA A 328 29.75 26.36 31.68
C ALA A 328 29.10 25.69 32.90
N ALA A 329 28.38 26.45 33.72
CA ALA A 329 27.71 25.93 34.90
C ALA A 329 26.69 24.85 34.49
N LYS A 330 27.09 23.57 34.63
CA LYS A 330 26.22 22.42 34.36
C LYS A 330 25.09 22.46 35.38
N ILE A 331 23.88 22.76 34.90
CA ILE A 331 22.68 22.67 35.73
C ILE A 331 22.33 21.18 35.82
N ASP A 332 22.74 20.59 36.94
CA ASP A 332 22.54 19.18 37.24
C ASP A 332 21.14 18.98 37.83
N ILE A 333 20.16 18.74 36.97
CA ILE A 333 18.82 18.31 37.40
C ILE A 333 18.68 16.79 37.26
N PRO A 334 17.87 16.14 38.10
CA PRO A 334 17.55 14.74 37.94
C PRO A 334 16.96 14.43 36.55
N VAL A 335 17.35 13.28 35.97
CA VAL A 335 16.99 12.87 34.60
C VAL A 335 15.48 12.75 34.38
N ASP A 336 14.75 12.33 35.41
CA ASP A 336 13.29 12.26 35.43
C ASP A 336 12.66 13.65 35.30
N ILE A 337 13.23 14.67 35.95
CA ILE A 337 12.77 16.05 35.82
C ILE A 337 13.05 16.58 34.40
N ALA A 338 14.21 16.28 33.82
CA ALA A 338 14.52 16.64 32.43
C ALA A 338 13.52 16.01 31.44
N MET A 339 13.20 14.72 31.62
CA MET A 339 12.17 14.03 30.83
C MET A 339 10.79 14.69 31.00
N MET A 340 10.39 15.02 32.23
CA MET A 340 9.13 15.71 32.51
C MET A 340 9.04 17.08 31.83
N ILE A 341 10.14 17.84 31.81
CA ILE A 341 10.20 19.14 31.12
C ILE A 341 9.98 18.95 29.62
N LEU A 342 10.69 18.01 28.99
CA LEU A 342 10.50 17.72 27.58
C LEU A 342 9.06 17.27 27.31
N ASP A 343 8.53 16.30 28.06
CA ASP A 343 7.16 15.81 27.88
C ASP A 343 6.14 16.95 28.03
N TYR A 344 6.34 17.86 28.98
CA TYR A 344 5.52 19.06 29.13
C TYR A 344 5.57 19.97 27.90
N MET A 345 6.77 20.21 27.33
CA MET A 345 6.90 20.97 26.08
C MET A 345 6.16 20.31 24.93
N TYR A 346 6.32 19.00 24.78
CA TYR A 346 5.63 18.23 23.75
C TYR A 346 4.10 18.32 23.84
N HIS A 347 3.57 18.51 25.04
CA HIS A 347 2.14 18.70 25.28
C HIS A 347 1.64 20.14 25.09
N THR A 348 2.50 21.14 25.30
CA THR A 348 2.11 22.56 25.35
C THR A 348 2.37 23.32 24.05
N TYR A 349 3.28 22.86 23.20
CA TYR A 349 3.59 23.56 21.95
C TYR A 349 2.49 23.40 20.90
N ASP A 350 2.09 24.52 20.31
CA ASP A 350 1.21 24.56 19.13
C ASP A 350 1.96 24.22 17.83
N SER A 351 3.28 24.44 17.82
CA SER A 351 4.16 24.26 16.67
C SER A 351 5.16 23.15 16.92
N VAL A 352 5.06 22.09 16.11
CA VAL A 352 5.99 20.96 16.17
C VAL A 352 7.42 21.38 15.80
N VAL A 353 7.58 22.31 14.85
CA VAL A 353 8.90 22.81 14.43
C VAL A 353 9.60 23.49 15.60
N ASP A 354 8.90 24.40 16.29
CA ASP A 354 9.47 25.14 17.42
C ASP A 354 9.80 24.19 18.57
N MET A 355 8.94 23.19 18.82
CA MET A 355 9.16 22.16 19.83
C MET A 355 10.41 21.30 19.54
N ILE A 356 10.64 20.87 18.29
CA ILE A 356 11.86 20.13 17.91
C ILE A 356 13.10 21.01 18.12
N ARG A 357 13.06 22.26 17.65
CA ARG A 357 14.16 23.22 17.80
C ARG A 357 14.49 23.47 19.27
N ASP A 358 13.48 23.72 20.08
CA ASP A 358 13.67 24.05 21.49
C ASP A 358 14.11 22.82 22.29
N THR A 359 13.68 21.62 21.90
CA THR A 359 14.21 20.36 22.45
C THR A 359 15.72 20.25 22.20
N ARG A 360 16.20 20.52 20.97
CA ARG A 360 17.66 20.54 20.69
C ARG A 360 18.38 21.59 21.51
N ASN A 361 17.84 22.81 21.57
CA ASN A 361 18.43 23.91 22.34
C ASN A 361 18.55 23.55 23.83
N LEU A 362 17.55 22.88 24.43
CA LEU A 362 17.61 22.43 25.82
C LEU A 362 18.68 21.35 26.02
N LEU A 363 18.69 20.32 25.17
CA LEU A 363 19.67 19.25 25.28
C LEU A 363 21.11 19.79 25.16
N GLU A 364 21.34 20.72 24.25
CA GLU A 364 22.65 21.37 24.08
C GLU A 364 22.98 22.31 25.25
N ALA A 365 22.10 23.27 25.57
CA ALA A 365 22.36 24.30 26.58
C ALA A 365 22.59 23.73 27.99
N PHE A 366 21.86 22.66 28.34
CA PHE A 366 21.98 22.01 29.64
C PHE A 366 22.86 20.76 29.59
N SER A 367 23.38 20.39 28.42
CA SER A 367 24.14 19.15 28.21
C SER A 367 23.41 17.93 28.78
N TRP A 368 22.08 17.89 28.62
CA TRP A 368 21.27 16.79 29.11
C TRP A 368 21.49 15.55 28.26
N THR A 369 21.67 14.42 28.92
CA THR A 369 21.69 13.11 28.29
C THR A 369 20.53 12.30 28.87
N LEU A 370 19.57 11.96 28.02
CA LEU A 370 18.43 11.14 28.41
C LEU A 370 18.66 9.68 28.00
N PRO A 371 18.04 8.70 28.69
CA PRO A 371 18.20 7.30 28.36
C PRO A 371 17.68 7.00 26.94
N ASP A 372 18.35 6.13 26.20
CA ASP A 372 17.91 5.69 24.87
C ASP A 372 16.47 5.18 24.86
N ALA A 373 16.07 4.47 25.93
CA ALA A 373 14.71 3.98 26.10
C ALA A 373 13.65 5.08 26.02
N TYR A 374 13.96 6.30 26.48
CA TYR A 374 13.08 7.47 26.33
C TYR A 374 12.87 7.78 24.85
N TRP A 375 13.94 7.99 24.09
CA TRP A 375 13.87 8.31 22.65
C TRP A 375 13.26 7.19 21.81
N ILE A 376 13.63 5.94 22.07
CA ILE A 376 13.05 4.77 21.39
C ILE A 376 11.54 4.73 21.58
N SER A 377 11.05 4.99 22.81
CA SER A 377 9.62 5.02 23.09
C SER A 377 8.88 6.13 22.33
N ARG A 378 9.56 7.26 22.06
CA ARG A 378 9.02 8.41 21.33
C ARG A 378 8.99 8.22 19.82
N CYS A 379 9.92 7.44 19.25
CA CYS A 379 9.94 7.13 17.83
C CYS A 379 8.68 6.39 17.33
N ALA A 380 7.77 5.95 18.23
CA ALA A 380 6.59 5.15 17.92
C ALA A 380 6.97 4.01 16.96
N PRO A 381 7.66 2.95 17.44
CA PRO A 381 8.39 2.02 16.57
C PRO A 381 7.50 1.20 15.62
N TRP A 382 6.20 1.12 15.89
CA TRP A 382 5.32 0.16 15.23
C TRP A 382 5.19 0.31 13.70
N PRO A 383 4.98 1.51 13.11
CA PRO A 383 5.07 1.70 11.67
C PRO A 383 6.51 1.91 11.14
N LEU A 384 7.53 1.95 11.99
CA LEU A 384 8.92 2.25 11.59
C LEU A 384 9.79 0.98 11.66
N PHE A 385 9.60 0.10 10.68
CA PHE A 385 10.37 -1.14 10.57
C PHE A 385 11.88 -0.90 10.51
N GLU A 386 12.29 0.18 9.86
CA GLU A 386 13.68 0.57 9.72
C GLU A 386 14.35 0.78 11.10
N ILE A 387 13.58 1.07 12.14
CA ILE A 387 14.06 1.21 13.52
C ILE A 387 14.11 -0.15 14.24
N VAL A 388 13.07 -0.96 14.06
CA VAL A 388 12.98 -2.29 14.69
C VAL A 388 14.05 -3.24 14.13
N ASP A 389 14.43 -3.06 12.87
CA ASP A 389 15.43 -3.87 12.17
C ASP A 389 16.87 -3.47 12.51
N ILE A 390 17.07 -2.43 13.34
CA ILE A 390 18.39 -2.02 13.82
C ILE A 390 18.93 -3.12 14.74
N PRO A 391 20.13 -3.66 14.47
CA PRO A 391 20.68 -4.74 15.27
C PRO A 391 20.92 -4.27 16.72
N PRO A 392 20.61 -5.11 17.73
CA PRO A 392 20.91 -4.79 19.12
C PRO A 392 22.42 -4.58 19.30
N GLY A 393 22.81 -3.51 19.98
CA GLY A 393 24.21 -3.13 20.17
C GLY A 393 24.79 -2.22 19.06
N GLY A 394 24.00 -1.86 18.05
CA GLY A 394 24.31 -0.72 17.20
C GLY A 394 24.32 0.55 18.05
N GLU A 395 25.48 1.19 18.19
CA GLU A 395 25.53 2.51 18.81
C GLU A 395 24.87 3.51 17.87
N ILE A 396 23.66 3.93 18.20
CA ILE A 396 22.87 4.90 17.45
C ILE A 396 22.62 6.10 18.34
N ASP A 397 22.79 7.29 17.77
CA ASP A 397 22.32 8.51 18.40
C ASP A 397 20.79 8.56 18.29
N TRP A 398 20.12 8.00 19.31
CA TRP A 398 18.68 7.94 19.37
C TRP A 398 18.01 9.31 19.47
N VAL A 399 18.72 10.32 20.00
CA VAL A 399 18.24 11.70 20.03
C VAL A 399 18.14 12.23 18.60
N ALA A 400 19.24 12.12 17.83
CA ALA A 400 19.30 12.58 16.45
C ALA A 400 18.28 11.86 15.56
N LEU A 401 18.16 10.54 15.70
CA LEU A 401 17.18 9.74 14.97
C LEU A 401 15.74 10.14 15.31
N CYS A 402 15.38 10.23 16.59
CA CYS A 402 14.03 10.59 17.02
C CYS A 402 13.62 11.98 16.50
N LEU A 403 14.48 12.98 16.69
CA LEU A 403 14.18 14.35 16.26
C LEU A 403 14.14 14.46 14.73
N GLY A 404 15.02 13.77 14.00
CA GLY A 404 14.99 13.72 12.54
C GLY A 404 13.71 13.07 11.99
N LEU A 405 13.18 12.04 12.67
CA LEU A 405 11.90 11.43 12.30
C LEU A 405 10.74 12.39 12.52
N GLU A 406 10.74 13.10 13.65
CA GLU A 406 9.75 14.15 13.92
C GLU A 406 9.81 15.25 12.85
N GLU A 407 10.99 15.65 12.39
CA GLU A 407 11.14 16.62 11.28
C GLU A 407 10.52 16.12 9.97
N LEU A 408 10.75 14.85 9.61
CA LEU A 408 10.11 14.25 8.43
C LEU A 408 8.58 14.28 8.55
N LEU A 409 8.04 13.99 9.74
CA LEU A 409 6.60 13.97 10.00
C LEU A 409 5.95 15.36 9.96
N VAL A 410 6.72 16.42 10.22
CA VAL A 410 6.23 17.80 10.16
C VAL A 410 5.99 18.27 8.73
N GLU A 411 6.73 17.75 7.77
CA GLU A 411 6.56 18.15 6.39
C GLU A 411 5.16 17.75 5.88
N GLU A 412 4.29 18.76 5.67
CA GLU A 412 2.84 18.63 5.42
C GLU A 412 2.49 17.54 4.38
N THR A 413 3.32 17.40 3.35
CA THR A 413 3.07 16.45 2.26
C THR A 413 3.87 15.17 2.36
N TRP A 414 4.92 15.13 3.17
CA TRP A 414 5.83 13.99 3.26
C TRP A 414 5.12 12.76 3.79
N TYR A 415 4.42 12.86 4.93
CA TYR A 415 3.71 11.71 5.54
C TYR A 415 2.77 10.99 4.55
N CYS A 416 2.12 11.76 3.69
CA CYS A 416 1.21 11.24 2.66
C CYS A 416 1.95 10.67 1.45
N ARG A 417 3.03 11.34 0.99
CA ARG A 417 3.77 10.96 -0.23
C ARG A 417 4.78 9.85 0.01
N SER A 418 5.37 9.78 1.19
CA SER A 418 6.40 8.80 1.55
C SER A 418 5.88 7.36 1.55
N GLY A 419 4.57 7.18 1.72
CA GLY A 419 3.95 5.87 1.91
C GLY A 419 3.72 5.54 3.40
N LEU A 420 4.20 6.37 4.34
CA LEU A 420 4.07 6.11 5.78
C LEU A 420 2.60 6.10 6.23
N LYS A 421 1.79 7.06 5.75
CA LYS A 421 0.34 7.07 6.03
C LYS A 421 -0.34 5.77 5.57
N LEU A 422 0.01 5.33 4.36
CA LEU A 422 -0.52 4.10 3.80
C LEU A 422 -0.06 2.90 4.64
N ARG A 423 1.23 2.81 4.96
CA ARG A 423 1.81 1.79 5.85
C ARG A 423 1.03 1.71 7.17
N ALA A 424 0.88 2.83 7.87
CA ALA A 424 0.14 2.88 9.14
C ALA A 424 -1.31 2.38 9.00
N THR A 425 -2.00 2.77 7.92
CA THR A 425 -3.36 2.27 7.63
C THR A 425 -3.38 0.77 7.37
N VAL A 426 -2.47 0.25 6.53
CA VAL A 426 -2.41 -1.20 6.23
C VAL A 426 -2.10 -2.00 7.48
N LEU A 427 -1.16 -1.54 8.31
CA LEU A 427 -0.79 -2.22 9.53
C LEU A 427 -1.95 -2.26 10.55
N ARG A 428 -2.77 -1.20 10.62
CA ARG A 428 -3.93 -1.20 11.53
C ARG A 428 -4.94 -2.26 11.13
N SER A 429 -5.24 -2.34 9.83
CA SER A 429 -6.11 -3.40 9.31
C SER A 429 -5.50 -4.78 9.54
N LEU A 430 -4.20 -4.96 9.29
CA LEU A 430 -3.52 -6.23 9.48
C LEU A 430 -3.50 -6.68 10.94
N GLU A 431 -3.32 -5.78 11.91
CA GLU A 431 -3.34 -6.14 13.33
C GLU A 431 -4.74 -6.58 13.76
N ALA A 432 -5.79 -5.89 13.31
CA ALA A 432 -7.18 -6.31 13.57
C ALA A 432 -7.47 -7.69 12.95
N ILE A 433 -7.05 -7.90 11.70
CA ILE A 433 -7.14 -9.21 11.02
C ILE A 433 -6.36 -10.29 11.77
N ARG A 434 -5.15 -9.98 12.24
CA ARG A 434 -4.27 -10.90 12.98
C ARG A 434 -4.95 -11.41 14.25
N VAL A 435 -5.49 -10.50 15.06
CA VAL A 435 -6.17 -10.85 16.32
C VAL A 435 -7.30 -11.85 16.06
N ASP A 436 -8.13 -11.60 15.06
CA ASP A 436 -9.21 -12.50 14.68
C ASP A 436 -8.72 -13.82 14.10
N PHE A 437 -7.69 -13.77 13.26
CA PHE A 437 -7.13 -14.94 12.59
C PHE A 437 -6.51 -15.92 13.60
N VAL A 438 -5.67 -15.41 14.52
CA VAL A 438 -5.03 -16.21 15.57
C VAL A 438 -6.09 -16.81 16.50
N ARG A 439 -7.10 -16.03 16.90
CA ARG A 439 -8.22 -16.54 17.73
C ARG A 439 -8.96 -17.69 17.06
N ARG A 440 -9.23 -17.60 15.75
CA ARG A 440 -9.89 -18.69 15.00
C ARG A 440 -8.99 -19.91 14.85
N LEU A 441 -7.69 -19.73 14.66
CA LEU A 441 -6.71 -20.83 14.61
C LEU A 441 -6.67 -21.60 15.93
N GLU A 442 -6.60 -20.90 17.06
CA GLU A 442 -6.63 -21.53 18.38
C GLU A 442 -7.95 -22.28 18.63
N GLY A 443 -9.08 -21.70 18.22
CA GLY A 443 -10.39 -22.35 18.30
C GLY A 443 -10.44 -23.67 17.50
N LYS A 444 -9.87 -23.67 16.28
CA LYS A 444 -9.75 -24.88 15.46
C LYS A 444 -8.85 -25.93 16.09
N ALA A 445 -7.71 -25.53 16.67
CA ALA A 445 -6.80 -26.43 17.36
C ALA A 445 -7.46 -27.08 18.59
N ARG A 446 -8.19 -26.31 19.40
CA ARG A 446 -8.94 -26.84 20.56
C ARG A 446 -10.03 -27.83 20.13
N ALA A 447 -10.78 -27.51 19.08
CA ALA A 447 -11.81 -28.41 18.55
C ALA A 447 -11.23 -29.72 18.02
N ALA A 448 -9.99 -29.72 17.49
CA ALA A 448 -9.31 -30.94 17.07
C ALA A 448 -8.95 -31.85 18.25
N VAL A 449 -8.47 -31.28 19.37
CA VAL A 449 -8.11 -32.03 20.60
C VAL A 449 -9.33 -32.66 21.27
N VAL A 450 -10.49 -32.00 21.23
CA VAL A 450 -11.73 -32.54 21.83
C VAL A 450 -12.30 -33.72 21.02
N ASN A 451 -12.00 -33.78 19.72
CA ASN A 451 -12.50 -34.82 18.82
C ASN A 451 -11.52 -36.00 18.63
N SER A 452 -10.32 -35.92 19.19
CA SER A 452 -9.31 -37.00 19.24
C SER A 452 -9.37 -37.73 20.57
#